data_AF-A0A1V5S1Q5-F1
#
_entry.id   AF-A0A1V5S1Q5-F1
#
_cell.length_a   1.000
_cell.length_b   1.000
_cell.length_c   1.000
_cell.angle_alpha   90.00
_cell.angle_beta   90.00
_cell.angle_gamma   90.00
#
_symmetry.space_group_name_H-M   'P 1'
#
loop_
_entity.id
_entity.type
_entity.pdbx_description
1 polymer ?
#
loop_
_entity_poly.entity_id
_entity_poly.type
_entity_poly.pdbx_seq_one_letter_code
_entity_poly.pdbx_strand_id
1 'polypeptide(L)'
;MLARHRYRGANNTSDELKSILDSAVISKYDNSYLGNPVFKITSNETLPGEIFRPYLKNYKIAKSRMREYIEKGVLNNIDIEVSNLGRIRVNNSIKEQIQNDYGWLFVELLDEVKYEVYRLVGETWVQCPVTDTSVNIVGNNYWTIHHINNNGFDNRPHNLIWVTTKEHANIDPCPWNRSNLLIDTMLNKLGYYTKLKIINREVIEIIEDLCLLCTETNTELKSKISKLIQELEIIKDDYQFIKWNKIG
;
A
#
# COMPACT_ATOMS: atom_id res chain seq x y z
N MET A 1 19.61 -8.30 -26.01
CA MET A 1 20.48 -7.94 -24.87
C MET A 1 19.84 -6.75 -24.16
N LEU A 2 18.91 -7.00 -23.23
CA LEU A 2 18.11 -5.95 -22.56
C LEU A 2 18.93 -5.34 -21.41
N ALA A 3 19.21 -4.05 -21.52
CA ALA A 3 19.86 -3.27 -20.47
C ALA A 3 19.03 -3.36 -19.18
N ARG A 4 19.61 -3.98 -18.15
CA ARG A 4 19.04 -4.01 -16.80
C ARG A 4 19.17 -2.61 -16.19
N HIS A 5 18.26 -1.70 -16.53
CA HIS A 5 18.08 -0.48 -15.75
C HIS A 5 17.57 -0.87 -14.37
N ARG A 6 18.51 -0.99 -13.42
CA ARG A 6 18.21 -1.06 -11.99
C ARG A 6 18.09 0.38 -11.50
N TYR A 7 16.97 0.69 -10.84
CA TYR A 7 16.83 1.99 -10.17
C TYR A 7 17.84 2.00 -9.02
N ARG A 8 18.80 2.93 -9.08
CA ARG A 8 19.49 3.39 -7.88
C ARG A 8 18.47 4.23 -7.13
N GLY A 9 18.07 3.80 -5.93
CA GLY A 9 17.19 4.58 -5.07
C GLY A 9 17.77 5.99 -4.87
N ALA A 10 16.92 6.97 -4.62
CA ALA A 10 17.33 8.36 -4.40
C ALA A 10 18.39 8.43 -3.27
N ASN A 11 19.47 9.19 -3.48
CA ASN A 11 20.50 9.44 -2.47
C ASN A 11 20.03 10.49 -1.44
N ASN A 12 18.86 10.27 -0.82
CA ASN A 12 18.33 11.21 0.17
C ASN A 12 18.99 10.94 1.54
N THR A 13 19.39 12.01 2.22
CA THR A 13 19.78 11.96 3.64
C THR A 13 18.55 11.75 4.52
N SER A 14 18.75 11.27 5.76
CA SER A 14 17.65 11.08 6.71
C SER A 14 16.86 12.37 6.99
N ASP A 15 17.54 13.53 7.00
CA ASP A 15 16.91 14.83 7.21
C ASP A 15 16.06 15.26 6.01
N GLU A 16 16.52 15.00 4.78
CA GLU A 16 15.73 15.25 3.56
C GLU A 16 14.49 14.36 3.52
N LEU A 17 14.62 13.08 3.87
CA LEU A 17 13.49 12.17 3.97
C LEU A 17 12.48 12.67 5.00
N LYS A 18 12.93 13.07 6.19
CA LYS A 18 12.06 13.62 7.22
C LYS A 18 11.32 14.88 6.77
N SER A 19 12.00 15.78 6.07
CA SER A 19 11.38 16.99 5.49
C SER A 19 10.31 16.66 4.44
N ILE A 20 10.56 15.65 3.59
CA ILE A 20 9.56 15.12 2.66
C ILE A 20 8.36 14.57 3.44
N LEU A 21 8.59 13.82 4.53
CA LEU A 21 7.52 13.26 5.35
C LEU A 21 6.67 14.31 6.06
N ASP A 22 7.30 15.36 6.59
CA ASP A 22 6.60 16.44 7.31
C ASP A 22 5.66 17.24 6.37
N SER A 23 5.92 17.21 5.06
CA SER A 23 5.12 17.88 4.03
C SER A 23 4.23 16.93 3.21
N ALA A 24 4.33 15.63 3.42
CA ALA A 24 3.65 14.63 2.61
C ALA A 24 2.12 14.65 2.85
N VAL A 25 1.37 14.81 1.76
CA VAL A 25 -0.08 14.58 1.74
C VAL A 25 -0.32 13.23 1.09
N ILE A 26 -0.80 12.25 1.86
CA ILE A 26 -1.07 10.90 1.36
C ILE A 26 -2.28 10.94 0.42
N SER A 27 -2.09 10.43 -0.80
CA SER A 27 -3.14 10.39 -1.82
C SER A 27 -3.15 9.04 -2.54
N LYS A 28 -4.33 8.41 -2.62
CA LYS A 28 -4.55 7.18 -3.40
C LYS A 28 -4.27 7.38 -4.90
N TYR A 29 -4.21 8.63 -5.38
CA TYR A 29 -4.07 8.98 -6.80
C TYR A 29 -2.66 9.34 -7.24
N ASP A 30 -1.70 9.44 -6.33
CA ASP A 30 -0.29 9.71 -6.69
C ASP A 30 0.24 8.68 -7.69
N ASN A 31 -0.31 7.46 -7.61
CA ASN A 31 -0.15 6.40 -8.58
C ASN A 31 -1.51 6.04 -9.21
N SER A 32 -1.92 6.80 -10.24
CA SER A 32 -3.18 6.60 -10.96
C SER A 32 -3.00 6.60 -12.48
N TYR A 33 -3.95 5.96 -13.16
CA TYR A 33 -4.04 5.94 -14.62
C TYR A 33 -5.48 6.30 -15.05
N LEU A 34 -5.61 7.32 -15.91
CA LEU A 34 -6.89 7.89 -16.32
C LEU A 34 -7.82 8.20 -15.12
N GLY A 35 -7.21 8.71 -14.05
CA GLY A 35 -7.90 9.02 -12.81
C GLY A 35 -8.34 7.81 -11.99
N ASN A 36 -7.91 6.58 -12.29
CA ASN A 36 -8.16 5.41 -11.45
C ASN A 36 -6.90 5.05 -10.67
N PRO A 37 -6.95 4.83 -9.35
CA PRO A 37 -5.80 4.34 -8.59
C PRO A 37 -5.31 3.02 -9.18
N VAL A 38 -4.01 2.91 -9.44
CA VAL A 38 -3.44 1.74 -10.16
C VAL A 38 -3.74 0.44 -9.42
N PHE A 39 -3.77 0.46 -8.08
CA PHE A 39 -4.03 -0.73 -7.27
C PHE A 39 -5.46 -1.29 -7.41
N LYS A 40 -6.40 -0.50 -7.91
CA LYS A 40 -7.79 -0.92 -8.19
C LYS A 40 -7.96 -1.49 -9.62
N ILE A 41 -6.95 -1.41 -10.49
CA ILE A 41 -7.04 -1.84 -11.89
C ILE A 41 -6.63 -3.31 -12.04
N THR A 42 -7.62 -4.20 -12.11
CA THR A 42 -7.44 -5.66 -12.21
C THR A 42 -7.48 -6.20 -13.65
N SER A 43 -7.71 -5.34 -14.64
CA SER A 43 -7.58 -5.73 -16.06
C SER A 43 -6.15 -6.21 -16.35
N ASN A 44 -6.04 -7.29 -17.12
CA ASN A 44 -4.76 -7.82 -17.58
C ASN A 44 -4.07 -6.93 -18.65
N GLU A 45 -4.78 -5.94 -19.18
CA GLU A 45 -4.22 -4.97 -20.13
C GLU A 45 -3.07 -4.19 -19.49
N THR A 46 -1.95 -4.10 -20.23
CA THR A 46 -0.77 -3.34 -19.81
C THR A 46 -1.05 -1.84 -19.89
N LEU A 47 -0.73 -1.11 -18.82
CA LEU A 47 -0.87 0.34 -18.80
C LEU A 47 0.30 1.00 -19.58
N PRO A 48 0.13 2.22 -20.12
CA PRO A 48 1.22 2.93 -20.78
C PRO A 48 2.46 3.08 -19.89
N GLY A 49 3.62 2.66 -20.42
CA GLY A 49 4.91 2.68 -19.69
C GLY A 49 5.06 1.61 -18.62
N GLU A 50 4.08 0.71 -18.48
CA GLU A 50 4.15 -0.38 -17.54
C GLU A 50 5.00 -1.53 -18.08
N ILE A 51 5.86 -2.03 -17.21
CA ILE A 51 6.75 -3.15 -17.49
C ILE A 51 6.63 -4.12 -16.33
N PHE A 52 6.42 -5.40 -16.64
CA PHE A 52 6.44 -6.49 -15.67
C PHE A 52 7.81 -7.16 -15.64
N ARG A 53 8.25 -7.55 -14.44
CA ARG A 53 9.43 -8.38 -14.23
C ARG A 53 9.08 -9.58 -13.35
N PRO A 54 9.69 -10.75 -13.59
CA PRO A 54 9.50 -11.90 -12.71
C PRO A 54 10.04 -11.58 -11.32
N TYR A 55 9.25 -11.89 -10.29
CA TYR A 55 9.72 -11.89 -8.90
C TYR A 55 10.62 -13.10 -8.68
N LEU A 56 11.91 -12.86 -8.42
CA LEU A 56 12.93 -13.91 -8.39
C LEU A 56 12.87 -14.82 -7.14
N LYS A 57 11.96 -14.56 -6.19
CA LYS A 57 11.81 -15.34 -4.95
C LYS A 57 13.15 -15.54 -4.23
N ASN A 58 13.97 -14.48 -4.17
CA ASN A 58 15.29 -14.58 -3.55
C ASN A 58 15.15 -14.58 -2.03
N TYR A 59 15.27 -15.76 -1.41
CA TYR A 59 15.15 -15.93 0.04
C TYR A 59 16.14 -15.05 0.83
N LYS A 60 17.32 -14.74 0.28
CA LYS A 60 18.29 -13.85 0.93
C LYS A 60 17.82 -12.40 1.00
N ILE A 61 16.90 -11.97 0.13
CA ILE A 61 16.44 -10.58 0.04
C ILE A 61 15.05 -10.42 0.67
N ALA A 62 14.19 -11.43 0.52
CA ALA A 62 12.81 -11.40 0.95
C ALA A 62 12.64 -11.11 2.45
N LYS A 63 11.49 -10.54 2.85
CA LYS A 63 11.12 -10.38 4.28
C LYS A 63 10.92 -11.75 4.95
N SER A 64 11.18 -11.86 6.26
CA SER A 64 11.14 -13.11 7.04
C SER A 64 9.99 -14.07 6.67
N ARG A 65 8.74 -13.62 6.72
CA ARG A 65 7.57 -14.45 6.41
C ARG A 65 7.58 -15.00 4.97
N MET A 66 8.04 -14.20 4.01
CA MET A 66 8.17 -14.63 2.61
C MET A 66 9.33 -15.63 2.43
N ARG A 67 10.43 -15.47 3.17
CA ARG A 67 11.54 -16.44 3.16
C ARG A 67 11.06 -17.84 3.52
N GLU A 68 10.24 -17.95 4.57
CA GLU A 68 9.72 -19.26 4.99
C GLU A 68 8.91 -19.95 3.89
N TYR A 69 8.07 -19.22 3.16
CA TYR A 69 7.30 -19.79 2.05
C TYR A 69 8.19 -20.18 0.87
N ILE A 70 9.25 -19.41 0.59
CA ILE A 70 10.22 -19.73 -0.45
C ILE A 70 11.04 -20.98 -0.07
N GLU A 71 11.57 -21.04 1.15
CA GLU A 71 12.39 -22.15 1.64
C GLU A 71 11.61 -23.46 1.71
N LYS A 72 10.33 -23.40 2.09
CA LYS A 72 9.42 -24.56 2.07
C LYS A 72 8.93 -24.95 0.67
N GLY A 73 9.31 -24.20 -0.37
CA GLY A 73 8.89 -24.46 -1.75
C GLY A 73 7.40 -24.21 -2.03
N VAL A 74 6.70 -23.53 -1.12
CA VAL A 74 5.25 -23.24 -1.23
C VAL A 74 4.94 -22.45 -2.49
N LEU A 75 5.87 -21.58 -2.93
CA LEU A 75 5.69 -20.70 -4.07
C LEU A 75 6.32 -21.23 -5.37
N ASN A 76 6.83 -22.46 -5.40
CA ASN A 76 7.60 -22.97 -6.54
C ASN A 76 6.79 -23.01 -7.85
N ASN A 77 5.50 -23.36 -7.77
CA ASN A 77 4.63 -23.55 -8.92
C ASN A 77 3.77 -22.32 -9.24
N ILE A 78 4.21 -21.13 -8.82
CA ILE A 78 3.45 -19.89 -8.97
C ILE A 78 4.28 -18.89 -9.73
N ASP A 79 3.75 -18.40 -10.84
CA ASP A 79 4.39 -17.34 -11.60
C ASP A 79 3.94 -16.00 -11.01
N ILE A 80 4.91 -15.26 -10.46
CA ILE A 80 4.68 -13.93 -9.88
C ILE A 80 5.45 -12.93 -10.73
N GLU A 81 4.74 -11.98 -11.31
CA GLU A 81 5.34 -10.83 -11.99
C GLU A 81 4.92 -9.53 -11.32
N VAL A 82 5.87 -8.59 -11.26
CA VAL A 82 5.71 -7.33 -10.55
C VAL A 82 5.93 -6.19 -11.52
N SER A 83 4.94 -5.31 -11.63
CA SER A 83 4.98 -4.14 -12.48
C SER A 83 5.68 -2.96 -11.80
N ASN A 84 6.36 -2.12 -12.60
CA ASN A 84 6.94 -0.84 -12.14
C ASN A 84 5.88 0.19 -11.70
N LEU A 85 4.59 -0.07 -11.92
CA LEU A 85 3.48 0.73 -11.39
C LEU A 85 2.88 0.11 -10.13
N GLY A 86 3.44 -0.98 -9.62
CA GLY A 86 2.97 -1.63 -8.40
C GLY A 86 1.81 -2.60 -8.60
N ARG A 87 1.49 -3.00 -9.83
CA ARG A 87 0.54 -4.11 -10.08
C ARG A 87 1.23 -5.46 -9.96
N ILE A 88 0.51 -6.45 -9.42
CA ILE A 88 1.04 -7.80 -9.22
C ILE A 88 0.24 -8.76 -10.08
N ARG A 89 0.94 -9.51 -10.94
CA ARG A 89 0.37 -10.59 -11.74
C ARG A 89 0.75 -11.92 -11.09
N VAL A 90 -0.25 -12.76 -10.82
CA VAL A 90 -0.06 -14.12 -10.31
C VAL A 90 -0.73 -15.08 -11.28
N ASN A 91 0.04 -16.03 -11.84
CA ASN A 91 -0.44 -17.01 -12.81
C ASN A 91 -1.26 -16.37 -13.96
N ASN A 92 -0.68 -15.35 -14.61
CA ASN A 92 -1.29 -14.58 -15.70
C ASN A 92 -2.55 -13.76 -15.35
N SER A 93 -2.84 -13.54 -14.07
CA SER A 93 -3.96 -12.70 -13.63
C SER A 93 -3.47 -11.56 -12.74
N ILE A 94 -3.81 -10.31 -13.09
CA ILE A 94 -3.60 -9.17 -12.20
C ILE A 94 -4.51 -9.33 -10.98
N LYS A 95 -3.89 -9.35 -9.80
CA LYS A 95 -4.59 -9.56 -8.53
C LYS A 95 -5.07 -8.26 -7.93
N GLU A 96 -6.23 -8.34 -7.28
CA GLU A 96 -6.73 -7.28 -6.41
C GLU A 96 -5.73 -7.01 -5.28
N GLN A 97 -5.59 -5.74 -4.91
CA GLN A 97 -4.76 -5.30 -3.80
C GLN A 97 -5.65 -4.74 -2.69
N ILE A 98 -5.43 -5.23 -1.48
CA ILE A 98 -6.25 -4.93 -0.32
C ILE A 98 -5.46 -4.01 0.60
N GLN A 99 -6.05 -2.87 0.92
CA GLN A 99 -5.53 -1.93 1.90
C GLN A 99 -5.74 -2.46 3.33
N ASN A 100 -4.73 -2.29 4.19
CA ASN A 100 -4.87 -2.45 5.63
C ASN A 100 -5.22 -1.13 6.33
N ASP A 101 -5.48 -1.21 7.64
CA ASP A 101 -5.91 -0.07 8.46
C ASP A 101 -4.86 1.07 8.57
N TYR A 102 -3.66 0.87 8.02
CA TYR A 102 -2.55 1.82 8.02
C TYR A 102 -2.24 2.35 6.60
N GLY A 103 -3.07 2.06 5.60
CA GLY A 103 -2.86 2.54 4.22
C GLY A 103 -1.84 1.72 3.42
N TRP A 104 -1.40 0.57 3.93
CA TRP A 104 -0.49 -0.32 3.21
C TRP A 104 -1.26 -1.34 2.37
N LEU A 105 -0.80 -1.55 1.14
CA LEU A 105 -1.41 -2.50 0.22
C LEU A 105 -0.80 -3.90 0.33
N PHE A 106 -1.66 -4.91 0.34
CA PHE A 106 -1.33 -6.33 0.32
C PHE A 106 -1.94 -7.01 -0.88
N VAL A 107 -1.28 -8.06 -1.37
CA VAL A 107 -1.81 -8.95 -2.40
C VAL A 107 -1.83 -10.38 -1.88
N GLU A 108 -2.84 -11.14 -2.26
CA GLU A 108 -2.91 -12.58 -2.02
C GLU A 108 -2.22 -13.35 -3.16
N LEU A 109 -1.18 -14.10 -2.82
CA LEU A 109 -0.36 -14.87 -3.77
C LEU A 109 -0.84 -16.32 -3.89
N LEU A 110 -1.34 -16.86 -2.77
CA LEU A 110 -2.07 -18.12 -2.61
C LEU A 110 -3.09 -17.92 -1.50
N ASP A 111 -4.02 -18.86 -1.37
CA ASP A 111 -4.89 -19.00 -0.21
C ASP A 111 -4.08 -18.78 1.08
N GLU A 112 -4.46 -17.76 1.85
CA GLU A 112 -3.86 -17.36 3.13
C GLU A 112 -2.41 -16.83 3.07
N VAL A 113 -1.79 -16.77 1.89
CA VAL A 113 -0.46 -16.19 1.69
C VAL A 113 -0.59 -14.78 1.13
N LYS A 114 -0.56 -13.81 2.06
CA LYS A 114 -0.57 -12.39 1.73
C LYS A 114 0.81 -11.77 1.85
N TYR A 115 1.11 -10.81 0.98
CA TYR A 115 2.37 -10.09 1.01
C TYR A 115 2.22 -8.61 0.65
N GLU A 116 3.08 -7.78 1.23
CA GLU A 116 3.02 -6.33 0.98
C GLU A 116 3.44 -6.01 -0.46
N VAL A 117 2.63 -5.20 -1.15
CA VAL A 117 2.86 -4.84 -2.55
C VAL A 117 4.20 -4.10 -2.71
N TYR A 118 4.48 -3.13 -1.84
CA TYR A 118 5.75 -2.39 -1.88
C TYR A 118 6.98 -3.29 -1.70
N ARG A 119 6.84 -4.40 -0.96
CA ARG A 119 7.94 -5.37 -0.80
C ARG A 119 8.20 -6.11 -2.09
N LEU A 120 7.16 -6.61 -2.77
CA LEU A 120 7.30 -7.22 -4.10
C LEU A 120 7.95 -6.26 -5.09
N VAL A 121 7.52 -4.99 -5.10
CA VAL A 121 8.10 -3.97 -6.00
C VAL A 121 9.55 -3.69 -5.64
N GLY A 122 9.84 -3.34 -4.38
CA GLY A 122 11.20 -2.97 -3.97
C GLY A 122 12.20 -4.11 -4.14
N GLU A 123 11.80 -5.35 -3.84
CA GLU A 123 12.65 -6.53 -4.00
C GLU A 123 12.90 -6.89 -5.49
N THR A 124 12.00 -6.48 -6.40
CA THR A 124 12.13 -6.74 -7.84
C THR A 124 12.87 -5.63 -8.58
N TRP A 125 12.61 -4.36 -8.20
CA TRP A 125 12.99 -3.20 -9.01
C TRP A 125 14.11 -2.34 -8.43
N VAL A 126 14.19 -2.29 -7.09
CA VAL A 126 15.16 -1.44 -6.40
C VAL A 126 16.40 -2.24 -6.08
N GLN A 127 17.57 -1.70 -6.42
CA GLN A 127 18.84 -2.35 -6.10
C GLN A 127 18.99 -2.50 -4.58
N CYS A 128 19.00 -3.74 -4.08
CA CYS A 128 19.34 -4.00 -2.69
C CYS A 128 20.82 -3.69 -2.45
N PRO A 129 21.18 -2.94 -1.39
CA PRO A 129 22.58 -2.59 -1.09
C PRO A 129 23.40 -3.78 -0.58
N VAL A 130 22.74 -4.88 -0.22
CA VAL A 130 23.37 -6.11 0.26
C VAL A 130 22.92 -7.32 -0.53
N THR A 131 23.72 -8.38 -0.50
CA THR A 131 23.38 -9.67 -1.11
C THR A 131 22.48 -10.53 -0.23
N ASP A 132 22.42 -10.21 1.06
CA ASP A 132 21.65 -10.93 2.07
C ASP A 132 21.14 -9.95 3.12
N THR A 133 19.82 -9.80 3.22
CA THR A 133 19.15 -8.92 4.19
C THR A 133 18.95 -9.62 5.54
N SER A 134 19.35 -10.89 5.68
CA SER A 134 19.26 -11.69 6.91
C SER A 134 20.51 -11.62 7.80
N VAL A 135 21.68 -11.26 7.26
CA VAL A 135 22.95 -11.34 7.99
C VAL A 135 23.19 -10.22 9.02
N ASN A 136 22.34 -9.18 9.06
CA ASN A 136 22.45 -8.04 9.98
C ASN A 136 21.51 -8.14 11.21
N ILE A 137 21.31 -9.33 11.78
CA ILE A 137 20.44 -9.53 12.96
C ILE A 137 21.08 -9.02 14.27
N VAL A 138 22.36 -8.58 14.25
CA VAL A 138 23.02 -8.01 15.44
C VAL A 138 22.32 -6.70 15.85
N GLY A 139 21.65 -6.71 17.01
CA GLY A 139 20.96 -5.54 17.56
C GLY A 139 19.68 -5.12 16.82
N ASN A 140 18.95 -6.08 16.22
CA ASN A 140 17.69 -5.86 15.50
C ASN A 140 17.77 -4.87 14.32
N ASN A 141 18.95 -4.71 13.70
CA ASN A 141 19.18 -3.76 12.61
C ASN A 141 19.15 -4.38 11.21
N TYR A 142 18.00 -4.94 10.82
CA TYR A 142 17.83 -5.58 9.50
C TYR A 142 17.45 -4.58 8.40
N TRP A 143 17.68 -4.97 7.15
CA TRP A 143 17.29 -4.18 5.97
C TRP A 143 15.78 -4.31 5.68
N THR A 144 15.14 -3.19 5.43
CA THR A 144 13.75 -3.06 5.03
C THR A 144 13.60 -2.09 3.86
N ILE A 145 12.41 -2.03 3.27
CA ILE A 145 12.04 -1.05 2.25
C ILE A 145 11.18 0.02 2.93
N HIS A 146 11.41 1.28 2.59
CA HIS A 146 10.65 2.45 3.04
C HIS A 146 10.10 3.21 1.82
N HIS A 147 8.91 3.80 1.97
CA HIS A 147 8.35 4.73 1.00
C HIS A 147 8.85 6.13 1.29
N ILE A 148 9.52 6.75 0.32
CA ILE A 148 10.15 8.08 0.48
C ILE A 148 9.12 9.15 0.89
N ASN A 149 7.90 9.07 0.36
CA ASN A 149 6.80 9.98 0.69
C ASN A 149 5.82 9.43 1.77
N ASN A 150 6.11 8.27 2.36
CA ASN A 150 5.23 7.54 3.29
C ASN A 150 3.78 7.31 2.79
N ASN A 151 3.60 7.30 1.46
CA ASN A 151 2.33 6.99 0.82
C ASN A 151 2.29 5.52 0.40
N GLY A 152 1.57 4.68 1.15
CA GLY A 152 1.40 3.26 0.87
C GLY A 152 0.68 2.91 -0.44
N PHE A 153 0.06 3.90 -1.10
CA PHE A 153 -0.56 3.74 -2.42
C PHE A 153 0.41 4.02 -3.59
N ASP A 154 1.52 4.72 -3.34
CA ASP A 154 2.57 4.96 -4.34
C ASP A 154 3.67 3.91 -4.25
N ASN A 155 3.42 2.75 -4.84
CA ASN A 155 4.35 1.62 -4.86
C ASN A 155 5.30 1.63 -6.06
N ARG A 156 5.50 2.79 -6.72
CA ARG A 156 6.43 2.88 -7.86
C ARG A 156 7.88 2.78 -7.35
N PRO A 157 8.80 2.12 -8.08
CA PRO A 157 10.18 1.90 -7.64
C PRO A 157 10.95 3.16 -7.24
N HIS A 158 10.67 4.31 -7.89
CA HIS A 158 11.34 5.57 -7.60
C HIS A 158 10.97 6.15 -6.22
N ASN A 159 9.83 5.72 -5.65
CA ASN A 159 9.37 6.09 -4.32
C ASN A 159 9.82 5.10 -3.23
N LEU A 160 10.60 4.06 -3.57
CA LEU A 160 11.01 3.03 -2.64
C LEU A 160 12.53 3.04 -2.44
N ILE A 161 12.96 2.88 -1.19
CA ILE A 161 14.38 2.82 -0.83
C ILE A 161 14.65 1.72 0.19
N TRP A 162 15.79 1.06 0.08
CA TRP A 162 16.28 0.15 1.10
C TRP A 162 16.93 0.94 2.24
N VAL A 163 16.47 0.71 3.45
CA VAL A 163 17.00 1.31 4.68
C VAL A 163 17.14 0.24 5.75
N THR A 164 17.97 0.47 6.74
CA THR A 164 18.01 -0.33 7.96
C THR A 164 16.86 0.06 8.89
N THR A 165 16.45 -0.82 9.80
CA THR A 165 15.38 -0.51 10.77
C THR A 165 15.73 0.66 11.68
N LYS A 166 17.01 0.89 12.01
CA LYS A 166 17.45 2.08 12.74
C LYS A 166 17.26 3.36 11.93
N GLU A 167 17.62 3.36 10.65
CA GLU A 167 17.37 4.50 9.76
C GLU A 167 15.86 4.74 9.62
N HIS A 168 15.07 3.68 9.41
CA HIS A 168 13.62 3.78 9.34
C HIS A 168 13.02 4.42 10.59
N ALA A 169 13.48 4.03 11.78
CA ALA A 169 13.01 4.60 13.05
C ALA A 169 13.37 6.09 13.22
N ASN A 170 14.47 6.54 12.62
CA ASN A 170 14.86 7.96 12.63
C ASN A 170 14.04 8.79 11.64
N ILE A 171 13.67 8.19 10.51
CA ILE A 171 12.88 8.82 9.45
C ILE A 171 11.41 8.95 9.90
N ASP A 172 10.80 7.85 10.37
CA ASP A 172 9.41 7.79 10.83
C ASP A 172 9.33 7.19 12.25
N PRO A 173 9.55 8.01 13.29
CA PRO A 173 9.42 7.58 14.68
C PRO A 173 7.94 7.39 15.05
N CYS A 174 7.41 6.20 14.77
CA CYS A 174 6.12 5.68 15.25
C CYS A 174 4.84 6.42 14.75
N PRO A 175 4.12 5.85 13.77
CA PRO A 175 2.85 6.40 13.27
C PRO A 175 1.61 6.03 14.12
N TRP A 176 1.75 5.24 15.19
CA TRP A 176 0.65 4.53 15.87
C TRP A 176 -0.34 5.39 16.67
N ASN A 177 -0.20 6.72 16.68
CA ASN A 177 -1.09 7.64 17.41
C ASN A 177 -1.94 8.56 16.52
N ARG A 178 -1.99 8.34 15.20
CA ARG A 178 -2.74 9.21 14.28
C ARG A 178 -4.18 8.75 13.96
N SER A 179 -4.60 7.56 14.38
CA SER A 179 -5.88 6.97 13.94
C SER A 179 -7.11 7.79 14.36
N ASN A 180 -7.19 8.23 15.62
CA ASN A 180 -8.34 9.01 16.09
C ASN A 180 -8.43 10.40 15.44
N LEU A 181 -7.30 11.11 15.35
CA LEU A 181 -7.23 12.41 14.67
C LEU A 181 -7.59 12.30 13.18
N LEU A 182 -7.17 11.22 12.53
CA LEU A 182 -7.50 10.93 11.13
C LEU A 182 -9.00 10.68 10.97
N ILE A 183 -9.61 9.86 11.84
CA ILE A 183 -11.06 9.60 11.84
C ILE A 183 -11.84 10.90 12.02
N ASP A 184 -11.48 11.72 13.01
CA ASP A 184 -12.16 13.01 13.26
C ASP A 184 -12.03 13.96 12.06
N THR A 185 -10.85 14.02 11.44
CA THR A 185 -10.62 14.82 10.23
C THR A 185 -11.51 14.35 9.08
N MET A 186 -11.59 13.03 8.86
CA MET A 186 -12.44 12.43 7.82
C MET A 186 -13.93 12.67 8.08
N LEU A 187 -14.39 12.50 9.32
CA LEU A 187 -15.79 12.80 9.69
C LEU A 187 -16.14 14.26 9.50
N ASN A 188 -15.24 15.19 9.85
CA ASN A 188 -15.44 16.62 9.66
C ASN A 188 -15.56 16.98 8.17
N LYS A 189 -14.68 16.44 7.34
CA LYS A 189 -14.76 16.60 5.87
C LYS A 189 -16.05 16.01 5.31
N LEU A 190 -16.42 14.80 5.72
CA LEU A 190 -17.65 14.15 5.28
C LEU A 190 -18.88 14.96 5.71
N GLY A 191 -18.89 15.49 6.92
CA GLY A 191 -19.95 16.39 7.41
C GLY A 191 -20.05 17.70 6.60
N TYR A 192 -18.93 18.26 6.15
CA TYR A 192 -18.93 19.42 5.23
C TYR A 192 -19.56 19.05 3.89
N TYR A 193 -19.15 17.94 3.27
CA TYR A 193 -19.73 17.47 2.01
C TYR A 193 -21.22 17.15 2.11
N THR A 194 -21.63 16.58 3.25
CA THR A 194 -23.04 16.26 3.54
C THR A 194 -23.90 17.52 3.59
N LYS A 195 -23.42 18.61 4.22
CA LYS A 195 -24.12 19.91 4.23
C LYS A 195 -24.28 20.50 2.84
N LEU A 196 -23.31 20.27 1.95
CA LEU A 196 -23.34 20.76 0.57
C LEU A 196 -24.04 19.81 -0.41
N LYS A 197 -24.44 18.61 0.04
CA LYS A 197 -25.01 17.54 -0.81
C LYS A 197 -24.12 17.19 -2.01
N ILE A 198 -22.80 17.23 -1.81
CA ILE A 198 -21.83 16.88 -2.83
C ILE A 198 -21.50 15.40 -2.68
N ILE A 199 -21.75 14.63 -3.74
CA ILE A 199 -21.25 13.26 -3.88
C ILE A 199 -20.19 13.29 -4.97
N ASN A 200 -18.95 13.10 -4.57
CA ASN A 200 -17.83 12.98 -5.49
C ASN A 200 -16.93 11.84 -5.05
N ARG A 201 -15.88 11.61 -5.83
CA ARG A 201 -14.91 10.57 -5.56
C ARG A 201 -14.23 10.66 -4.19
N GLU A 202 -13.87 11.87 -3.74
CA GLU A 202 -13.24 12.05 -2.41
C GLU A 202 -14.18 11.60 -1.29
N VAL A 203 -15.49 11.90 -1.41
CA VAL A 203 -16.50 11.45 -0.44
C VAL A 203 -16.57 9.94 -0.36
N ILE A 204 -16.59 9.25 -1.50
CA ILE A 204 -16.65 7.78 -1.56
C ILE A 204 -15.39 7.16 -0.94
N GLU A 205 -14.22 7.77 -1.13
CA GLU A 205 -12.98 7.29 -0.51
C GLU A 205 -12.91 7.52 0.99
N ILE A 206 -13.38 8.69 1.46
CA ILE A 206 -13.49 8.95 2.89
C ILE A 206 -14.38 7.88 3.54
N ILE A 207 -15.48 7.51 2.88
CA ILE A 207 -16.38 6.45 3.36
C ILE A 207 -15.68 5.09 3.33
N GLU A 208 -14.96 4.76 2.26
CA GLU A 208 -14.16 3.53 2.16
C GLU A 208 -13.17 3.42 3.33
N ASP A 209 -12.40 4.47 3.61
CA ASP A 209 -11.41 4.51 4.68
C ASP A 209 -12.06 4.47 6.07
N LEU A 210 -13.15 5.22 6.29
CA LEU A 210 -13.91 5.17 7.53
C LEU A 210 -14.50 3.78 7.79
N CYS A 211 -15.02 3.10 6.76
CA CYS A 211 -15.50 1.72 6.90
C CYS A 211 -14.37 0.78 7.28
N LEU A 212 -13.17 0.95 6.70
CA LEU A 212 -12.01 0.12 7.04
C LEU A 212 -11.59 0.29 8.51
N LEU A 213 -11.48 1.54 8.96
CA LEU A 213 -11.06 1.90 10.31
C LEU A 213 -12.12 1.65 11.39
N CYS A 214 -13.38 1.45 10.99
CA CYS A 214 -14.44 1.15 11.93
C CYS A 214 -14.28 -0.29 12.46
N THR A 215 -14.07 -0.41 13.78
CA THR A 215 -14.06 -1.70 14.48
C THR A 215 -15.48 -2.13 14.82
N GLU A 216 -15.68 -3.44 15.02
CA GLU A 216 -17.00 -3.98 15.37
C GLU A 216 -17.58 -3.37 16.66
N THR A 217 -16.71 -2.98 17.59
CA THR A 217 -17.06 -2.45 18.92
C THR A 217 -17.36 -0.94 18.94
N ASN A 218 -17.07 -0.19 17.88
CA ASN A 218 -17.24 1.28 17.86
C ASN A 218 -18.64 1.69 17.35
N THR A 219 -19.67 1.39 18.15
CA THR A 219 -21.08 1.63 17.80
C THR A 219 -21.40 3.11 17.53
N GLU A 220 -20.75 4.03 18.24
CA GLU A 220 -20.94 5.47 18.03
C GLU A 220 -20.42 5.92 16.66
N LEU A 221 -19.22 5.50 16.28
CA LEU A 221 -18.64 5.82 14.97
C LEU A 221 -19.49 5.23 13.83
N LYS A 222 -19.95 3.98 13.97
CA LYS A 222 -20.86 3.35 12.99
C LYS A 222 -22.13 4.17 12.80
N SER A 223 -22.75 4.59 13.89
CA SER A 223 -23.97 5.41 13.86
C SER A 223 -23.73 6.75 13.16
N LYS A 224 -22.62 7.44 13.46
CA LYS A 224 -22.24 8.70 12.79
C LYS A 224 -22.03 8.51 11.28
N ILE A 225 -21.27 7.50 10.88
CA ILE A 225 -21.00 7.21 9.46
C ILE A 225 -22.30 6.87 8.73
N SER A 226 -23.10 5.97 9.29
CA SER A 226 -24.37 5.54 8.69
C SER A 226 -25.36 6.69 8.53
N LYS A 227 -25.43 7.61 9.50
CA LYS A 227 -26.23 8.84 9.39
C LYS A 227 -25.76 9.72 8.23
N LEU A 228 -24.45 9.97 8.12
CA LEU A 228 -23.90 10.81 7.05
C LEU A 228 -24.12 10.19 5.66
N ILE A 229 -23.97 8.87 5.53
CA ILE A 229 -24.26 8.13 4.29
C ILE A 229 -25.74 8.26 3.91
N GLN A 230 -26.65 8.12 4.89
CA GLN A 230 -28.08 8.28 4.66
C GLN A 230 -28.42 9.70 4.23
N GLU A 231 -27.83 10.72 4.87
CA GLU A 231 -28.00 12.12 4.50
C GLU A 231 -27.44 12.45 3.11
N LEU A 232 -26.40 11.74 2.67
CA LEU A 232 -25.85 11.85 1.32
C LEU A 232 -26.63 11.04 0.27
N GLU A 233 -27.64 10.25 0.67
CA GLU A 233 -28.44 9.42 -0.24
C GLU A 233 -27.59 8.45 -1.10
N ILE A 234 -26.49 7.95 -0.53
CA ILE A 234 -25.57 7.05 -1.24
C ILE A 234 -26.21 5.67 -1.40
N ILE A 235 -26.31 5.21 -2.66
CA ILE A 235 -26.74 3.87 -3.01
C ILE A 235 -25.56 2.92 -2.85
N LYS A 236 -25.60 2.05 -1.82
CA LYS A 236 -24.48 1.16 -1.47
C LYS A 236 -24.10 0.20 -2.59
N ASP A 237 -25.08 -0.26 -3.36
CA ASP A 237 -24.89 -1.22 -4.46
C ASP A 237 -24.02 -0.67 -5.60
N ASP A 238 -23.92 0.66 -5.73
CA ASP A 238 -23.05 1.32 -6.72
C ASP A 238 -21.56 1.23 -6.32
N TYR A 239 -21.26 0.87 -5.07
CA TYR A 239 -19.91 0.87 -4.50
C TYR A 239 -19.62 -0.44 -3.75
N GLN A 240 -19.74 -1.57 -4.44
CA GLN A 240 -19.58 -2.91 -3.86
C GLN A 240 -18.18 -3.18 -3.27
N PHE A 241 -17.17 -2.38 -3.63
CA PHE A 241 -15.81 -2.46 -3.08
C PHE A 241 -15.71 -1.92 -1.65
N ILE A 242 -16.70 -1.13 -1.19
CA ILE A 242 -16.73 -0.66 0.19
C ILE A 242 -17.23 -1.77 1.10
N LYS A 243 -16.54 -1.98 2.23
CA LYS A 243 -16.93 -2.96 3.26
C LYS A 243 -18.12 -2.47 4.08
N TRP A 244 -19.29 -2.36 3.44
CA TRP A 244 -20.53 -1.85 4.03
C TRP A 244 -20.98 -2.60 5.28
N ASN A 245 -20.63 -3.89 5.37
CA ASN A 245 -20.90 -4.74 6.53
C ASN A 245 -20.20 -4.27 7.82
N LYS A 246 -19.15 -3.44 7.73
CA LYS A 246 -18.47 -2.91 8.91
C LYS A 246 -19.24 -1.80 9.62
N ILE A 247 -20.18 -1.16 8.96
CA ILE A 247 -20.94 -0.01 9.49
C ILE A 247 -22.45 -0.27 9.63
N GLY A 248 -22.92 -1.43 9.15
CA GLY A 248 -24.29 -1.94 9.33
C GLY A 248 -24.51 -2.64 10.66
#